data_AF-A0A0F9I0K3-F1
#
_entry.id   AF-A0A0F9I0K3-F1
#
_cell.length_a   1.000
_cell.length_b   1.000
_cell.length_c   1.000
_cell.angle_alpha   90.00
_cell.angle_beta   90.00
_cell.angle_gamma   90.00
#
_symmetry.space_group_name_H-M   'P 1'
#
loop_
_entity.id
_entity.type
_entity.pdbx_description
1 polymer ?
#
loop_
_entity_poly.entity_id
_entity_poly.type
_entity_poly.pdbx_seq_one_letter_code
_entity_poly.pdbx_strand_id
1 'polypeptide(L)'
;MDSAATTVLFNLGSAPEIIRSTSITLNCPYRDPNQPEQRCGGVEMVDPAPDDDYKFNSQEDGFGVDLTSQLSVVYVDPPPGGNTAEVLVTNNGPLDGYLTKFQLQGKGLYDFEPVLSDIRDQDSIDEYGENAFGYDMPYQSSPANAHDMAQFILALHKDEETRARTVQFVANWSDDLVEQAFNLQVSDKVSVTMAEVGLDAAQFFVNGFRMTVKPSGLTVMTLDLTPVDTTQFWLLEVDGRTELDETTVLGYGLFVPGWILDSSELGTDTFLS
;
A
#
# COMPACT_ATOMS: atom_id res chain seq x y z
N MET A 1 2.37 -12.66 11.84
CA MET A 1 3.06 -11.61 12.62
C MET A 1 2.78 -11.85 14.09
N ASP A 2 3.80 -11.77 14.94
CA ASP A 2 3.61 -11.95 16.38
C ASP A 2 2.83 -10.81 17.04
N SER A 3 2.04 -11.16 18.05
CA SER A 3 1.19 -10.20 18.79
C SER A 3 1.98 -9.29 19.74
N ALA A 4 3.25 -9.60 20.05
CA ALA A 4 4.09 -8.84 20.98
C ALA A 4 5.57 -8.92 20.59
N ALA A 5 6.35 -7.89 20.94
CA ALA A 5 7.78 -7.78 20.64
C ALA A 5 8.67 -8.57 21.61
N THR A 6 8.32 -9.83 21.89
CA THR A 6 9.03 -10.69 22.86
C THR A 6 9.80 -11.83 22.18
N THR A 7 9.78 -11.87 20.86
CA THR A 7 10.31 -13.02 20.13
C THR A 7 11.79 -12.84 19.89
N VAL A 8 12.60 -13.83 20.27
CA VAL A 8 14.04 -13.84 20.01
C VAL A 8 14.28 -14.15 18.53
N LEU A 9 14.74 -13.15 17.79
CA LEU A 9 14.97 -13.22 16.34
C LEU A 9 16.44 -13.45 15.99
N PHE A 10 17.35 -13.24 16.95
CA PHE A 10 18.77 -13.53 16.79
C PHE A 10 19.37 -13.99 18.12
N ASN A 11 20.27 -14.96 18.05
CA ASN A 11 21.12 -15.38 19.17
C ASN A 11 22.54 -15.63 18.64
N LEU A 12 23.53 -15.11 19.34
CA LEU A 12 24.94 -15.30 19.00
C LEU A 12 25.42 -16.67 19.53
N GLY A 13 25.86 -17.52 18.62
CA GLY A 13 26.28 -18.90 18.95
C GLY A 13 27.70 -19.04 19.52
N SER A 14 28.52 -18.00 19.48
CA SER A 14 29.90 -18.00 20.01
C SER A 14 30.18 -16.71 20.75
N ALA A 15 31.02 -16.74 21.78
CA ALA A 15 31.34 -15.58 22.59
C ALA A 15 32.57 -14.81 22.05
N PRO A 16 32.41 -13.74 21.26
CA PRO A 16 33.55 -12.97 20.78
C PRO A 16 34.23 -12.24 21.94
N GLU A 17 35.56 -12.23 21.91
CA GLU A 17 36.36 -11.36 22.76
C GLU A 17 36.30 -9.92 22.24
N ILE A 18 36.03 -8.97 23.15
CA ILE A 18 36.01 -7.55 22.87
C ILE A 18 37.11 -6.90 23.70
N ILE A 19 38.17 -6.48 23.00
CA ILE A 19 39.31 -5.79 23.59
C ILE A 19 38.83 -4.49 24.26
N ARG A 20 39.45 -4.14 25.38
CA ARG A 20 39.22 -2.90 26.10
C ARG A 20 39.21 -1.67 25.19
N SER A 21 38.34 -0.72 25.48
CA SER A 21 38.18 0.54 24.74
C SER A 21 37.97 0.38 23.24
N THR A 22 37.50 -0.78 22.79
CA THR A 22 37.28 -1.08 21.37
C THR A 22 35.81 -1.37 21.11
N SER A 23 35.39 -1.14 19.87
CA SER A 23 34.05 -1.47 19.40
C SER A 23 34.10 -2.52 18.29
N ILE A 24 33.07 -3.34 18.23
CA ILE A 24 32.83 -4.33 17.18
C ILE A 24 31.41 -4.15 16.65
N THR A 25 31.25 -4.22 15.32
CA THR A 25 29.94 -4.21 14.68
C THR A 25 29.54 -5.64 14.36
N LEU A 26 28.37 -6.05 14.85
CA LEU A 26 27.78 -7.35 14.60
C LEU A 26 26.61 -7.20 13.62
N ASN A 27 26.68 -7.92 12.50
CA ASN A 27 25.54 -8.07 11.60
C ASN A 27 24.71 -9.27 12.05
N CYS A 28 23.45 -9.00 12.40
CA CYS A 28 22.55 -9.94 13.06
C CYS A 28 21.36 -10.23 12.14
N PRO A 29 21.46 -11.23 11.24
CA PRO A 29 20.34 -11.64 10.39
C PRO A 29 19.28 -12.36 11.21
N TYR A 30 18.02 -11.96 11.03
CA TYR A 30 16.90 -12.53 11.78
C TYR A 30 16.55 -13.95 11.31
N ARG A 31 16.25 -14.81 12.28
CA ARG A 31 15.87 -16.21 12.08
C ARG A 31 14.62 -16.52 12.87
N ASP A 32 13.79 -17.40 12.30
CA ASP A 32 12.60 -17.86 13.01
C ASP A 32 13.00 -18.73 14.22
N PRO A 33 12.55 -18.41 15.45
CA PRO A 33 12.81 -19.24 16.63
C PRO A 33 12.29 -20.68 16.50
N ASN A 34 11.24 -20.93 15.71
CA ASN A 34 10.69 -22.27 15.50
C ASN A 34 11.41 -23.02 14.36
N GLN A 35 12.03 -22.29 13.44
CA GLN A 35 12.78 -22.84 12.30
C GLN A 35 14.07 -22.04 12.06
N PRO A 36 15.15 -22.32 12.82
CA PRO A 36 16.36 -21.50 12.80
C PRO A 36 17.07 -21.48 11.44
N GLU A 37 16.73 -22.36 10.50
CA GLU A 37 17.27 -22.37 9.13
C GLU A 37 16.60 -21.35 8.21
N GLN A 38 15.36 -20.92 8.52
CA GLN A 38 14.62 -19.95 7.72
C GLN A 38 14.89 -18.52 8.18
N ARG A 39 15.03 -17.62 7.21
CA ARG A 39 15.15 -16.18 7.47
C ARG A 39 13.76 -15.60 7.68
N CYS A 40 13.63 -14.70 8.63
CA CYS A 40 12.38 -13.98 8.88
C CYS A 40 12.62 -12.46 8.84
N GLY A 41 11.54 -11.70 8.74
CA GLY A 41 11.58 -10.26 8.99
C GLY A 41 11.43 -9.96 10.49
N GLY A 42 11.91 -8.79 10.90
CA GLY A 42 11.72 -8.24 12.24
C GLY A 42 11.18 -6.81 12.13
N VAL A 43 10.15 -6.50 12.93
CA VAL A 43 9.60 -5.16 13.08
C VAL A 43 9.46 -4.84 14.57
N GLU A 44 9.51 -3.55 14.93
CA GLU A 44 9.48 -3.10 16.33
C GLU A 44 10.50 -3.85 17.21
N MET A 45 11.77 -3.75 16.84
CA MET A 45 12.86 -4.34 17.62
C MET A 45 12.99 -3.60 18.96
N VAL A 46 13.23 -4.36 20.02
CA VAL A 46 13.43 -3.84 21.38
C VAL A 46 14.89 -3.49 21.58
N ASP A 47 15.17 -2.31 22.16
CA ASP A 47 16.53 -1.91 22.53
C ASP A 47 17.16 -2.96 23.47
N PRO A 48 18.37 -3.48 23.18
CA PRO A 48 18.99 -4.51 23.98
C PRO A 48 19.20 -4.07 25.43
N ALA A 49 18.69 -4.85 26.39
CA ALA A 49 18.87 -4.59 27.82
C ALA A 49 19.99 -5.47 28.42
N PRO A 50 20.77 -4.95 29.40
CA PRO A 50 21.78 -5.75 30.10
C PRO A 50 21.11 -6.90 30.87
N ASP A 51 21.81 -8.03 30.99
CA ASP A 51 21.38 -9.31 31.61
C ASP A 51 20.27 -10.06 30.86
N ASP A 52 19.27 -9.33 30.35
CA ASP A 52 18.17 -9.88 29.56
C ASP A 52 18.63 -10.24 28.14
N ASP A 53 19.28 -9.33 27.43
CA ASP A 53 19.67 -9.51 26.04
C ASP A 53 21.17 -9.71 25.83
N TYR A 54 22.01 -9.14 26.69
CA TYR A 54 23.45 -9.31 26.59
C TYR A 54 24.14 -9.48 27.93
N LYS A 55 25.24 -10.24 27.93
CA LYS A 55 26.08 -10.45 29.12
C LYS A 55 27.55 -10.45 28.77
N PHE A 56 28.34 -9.67 29.51
CA PHE A 56 29.78 -9.51 29.29
C PHE A 56 30.54 -10.04 30.51
N ASN A 57 31.50 -10.93 30.29
CA ASN A 57 32.24 -11.59 31.37
C ASN A 57 33.74 -11.61 31.08
N SER A 58 34.59 -11.60 32.11
CA SER A 58 36.04 -11.71 31.92
C SER A 58 36.51 -13.06 31.36
N GLN A 59 35.68 -14.10 31.41
CA GLN A 59 35.97 -15.44 30.90
C GLN A 59 34.90 -15.89 29.89
N GLU A 60 35.32 -16.65 28.89
CA GLU A 60 34.46 -17.17 27.81
C GLU A 60 33.33 -18.09 28.33
N ASP A 61 33.59 -18.82 29.42
CA ASP A 61 32.65 -19.77 30.03
C ASP A 61 31.58 -19.10 30.91
N GLY A 62 31.66 -17.78 31.09
CA GLY A 62 30.71 -17.00 31.89
C GLY A 62 30.87 -17.14 33.40
N PHE A 63 31.90 -17.85 33.90
CA PHE A 63 32.16 -18.03 35.34
C PHE A 63 33.10 -16.97 35.94
N GLY A 64 33.64 -16.07 35.12
CA GLY A 64 34.50 -14.97 35.55
C GLY A 64 33.74 -13.78 36.15
N VAL A 65 34.41 -12.64 36.25
CA VAL A 65 33.84 -11.39 36.79
C VAL A 65 32.83 -10.83 35.79
N ASP A 66 31.66 -10.42 36.28
CA ASP A 66 30.65 -9.74 35.48
C ASP A 66 31.10 -8.33 35.12
N LEU A 67 31.23 -8.08 33.82
CA LEU A 67 31.65 -6.81 33.23
C LEU A 67 30.51 -6.17 32.42
N THR A 68 29.27 -6.65 32.54
CA THR A 68 28.13 -6.24 31.71
C THR A 68 27.86 -4.74 31.76
N SER A 69 28.06 -4.10 32.92
CA SER A 69 27.92 -2.64 33.07
C SER A 69 28.96 -1.81 32.31
N GLN A 70 30.05 -2.44 31.85
CA GLN A 70 31.12 -1.80 31.07
C GLN A 70 30.85 -1.86 29.56
N LEU A 71 29.84 -2.63 29.15
CA LEU A 71 29.47 -2.81 27.75
C LEU A 71 28.32 -1.86 27.37
N SER A 72 28.49 -1.13 26.27
CA SER A 72 27.42 -0.40 25.61
C SER A 72 27.04 -1.13 24.33
N VAL A 73 25.75 -1.38 24.15
CA VAL A 73 25.17 -2.05 22.98
C VAL A 73 24.15 -1.11 22.38
N VAL A 74 24.37 -0.68 21.15
CA VAL A 74 23.46 0.26 20.46
C VAL A 74 23.26 -0.18 19.02
N TYR A 75 22.06 0.08 18.49
CA TYR A 75 21.81 -0.10 17.06
C TYR A 75 22.58 0.93 16.24
N VAL A 76 23.13 0.49 15.10
CA VAL A 76 23.73 1.38 14.12
C VAL A 76 22.59 2.05 13.33
N ASP A 77 22.74 3.32 12.99
CA ASP A 77 21.82 4.05 12.11
C ASP A 77 21.97 3.53 10.66
N PRO A 78 20.90 3.11 9.95
CA PRO A 78 19.47 3.24 10.25
C PRO A 78 18.93 2.26 11.29
N PRO A 79 17.92 2.67 12.09
CA PRO A 79 17.30 1.83 13.12
C PRO A 79 16.86 0.47 12.56
N PRO A 80 16.92 -0.59 13.39
CA PRO A 80 16.80 -1.96 12.93
C PRO A 80 15.40 -2.23 12.35
N GLY A 81 15.36 -2.81 11.15
CA GLY A 81 14.11 -3.13 10.46
C GLY A 81 14.35 -3.98 9.21
N GLY A 82 13.35 -4.75 8.80
CA GLY A 82 13.46 -5.65 7.65
C GLY A 82 14.04 -7.01 8.06
N ASN A 83 15.13 -7.45 7.43
CA ASN A 83 15.66 -8.82 7.57
C ASN A 83 16.96 -8.93 8.40
N THR A 84 17.56 -7.81 8.80
CA THR A 84 18.82 -7.77 9.55
C THR A 84 18.86 -6.57 10.51
N ALA A 85 19.54 -6.72 11.64
CA ALA A 85 19.99 -5.59 12.47
C ALA A 85 21.52 -5.48 12.43
N GLU A 86 22.03 -4.26 12.43
CA GLU A 86 23.44 -3.98 12.73
C GLU A 86 23.56 -3.40 14.13
N VAL A 87 24.40 -4.03 14.96
CA VAL A 87 24.58 -3.66 16.35
C VAL A 87 26.03 -3.32 16.61
N LEU A 88 26.27 -2.14 17.17
CA LEU A 88 27.58 -1.71 17.62
C LEU A 88 27.72 -2.04 19.11
N VAL A 89 28.70 -2.89 19.41
CA VAL A 89 29.03 -3.29 20.77
C VAL A 89 30.35 -2.65 21.15
N THR A 90 30.37 -1.88 22.24
CA THR A 90 31.54 -1.12 22.69
C THR A 90 31.91 -1.50 24.13
N ASN A 91 33.14 -1.96 24.35
CA ASN A 91 33.69 -2.18 25.69
C ASN A 91 34.32 -0.88 26.20
N ASN A 92 33.66 -0.21 27.15
CA ASN A 92 34.14 0.99 27.82
C ASN A 92 34.99 0.69 29.07
N GLY A 93 35.19 -0.60 29.37
CA GLY A 93 35.92 -1.08 30.53
C GLY A 93 37.45 -1.03 30.35
N PRO A 94 38.20 -1.11 31.46
CA PRO A 94 39.65 -1.16 31.45
C PRO A 94 40.23 -2.55 31.14
N LEU A 95 39.37 -3.59 31.09
CA LEU A 95 39.72 -5.00 30.91
C LEU A 95 39.11 -5.54 29.63
N ASP A 96 39.78 -6.54 29.05
CA ASP A 96 39.24 -7.34 27.95
C ASP A 96 38.18 -8.29 28.51
N GLY A 97 37.19 -8.66 27.69
CA GLY A 97 36.13 -9.57 28.10
C GLY A 97 35.40 -10.22 26.93
N TYR A 98 34.53 -11.16 27.24
CA TYR A 98 33.81 -12.02 26.32
C TYR A 98 32.31 -11.74 26.36
N LEU A 99 31.69 -11.61 25.19
CA LEU A 99 30.24 -11.48 25.06
C LEU A 99 29.59 -12.86 25.15
N THR A 100 29.33 -13.31 26.37
CA THR A 100 28.83 -14.66 26.68
C THR A 100 27.37 -14.91 26.32
N LYS A 101 26.57 -13.84 26.26
CA LYS A 101 25.17 -13.88 25.80
C LYS A 101 24.93 -12.66 24.94
N PHE A 102 24.28 -12.88 23.80
CA PHE A 102 23.78 -11.79 22.96
C PHE A 102 22.59 -12.27 22.14
N GLN A 103 21.45 -11.65 22.35
CA GLN A 103 20.21 -11.94 21.65
C GLN A 103 19.50 -10.64 21.26
N LEU A 104 18.69 -10.70 20.20
CA LEU A 104 17.83 -9.58 19.80
C LEU A 104 16.37 -10.02 19.81
N GLN A 105 15.52 -9.16 20.36
CA GLN A 105 14.08 -9.39 20.49
C GLN A 105 13.28 -8.38 19.66
N GLY A 106 12.16 -8.84 19.10
CA GLY A 106 11.24 -7.99 18.34
C GLY A 106 9.98 -8.73 17.94
N LYS A 107 9.17 -8.14 17.06
CA LYS A 107 8.03 -8.84 16.44
C LYS A 107 8.52 -9.58 15.19
N GLY A 108 8.36 -10.91 15.18
CA GLY A 108 8.65 -11.73 14.00
C GLY A 108 7.62 -11.50 12.88
N LEU A 109 8.12 -11.23 11.67
CA LEU A 109 7.37 -11.30 10.43
C LEU A 109 7.74 -12.60 9.72
N TYR A 110 6.77 -13.51 9.66
CA TYR A 110 6.93 -14.85 9.11
C TYR A 110 6.08 -15.01 7.85
N ASP A 111 6.65 -15.64 6.83
CA ASP A 111 5.92 -16.14 5.67
C ASP A 111 5.27 -17.48 6.04
N PHE A 112 4.30 -17.47 6.96
CA PHE A 112 3.50 -18.68 7.19
C PHE A 112 2.41 -18.78 6.12
N GLU A 113 2.33 -19.96 5.51
CA GLU A 113 1.33 -20.50 4.58
C GLU A 113 0.34 -19.48 3.98
N PRO A 114 0.37 -19.23 2.66
CA PRO A 114 -0.51 -18.24 2.05
C PRO A 114 -1.97 -18.60 2.31
N VAL A 115 -2.69 -17.70 2.99
CA VAL A 115 -4.13 -17.83 3.19
C VAL A 115 -4.80 -17.36 1.90
N LEU A 116 -5.30 -18.33 1.13
CA LEU A 116 -6.01 -18.08 -0.13
C LEU A 116 -7.48 -17.72 0.17
N SER A 117 -7.92 -16.56 -0.29
CA SER A 117 -9.33 -16.15 -0.30
C SER A 117 -9.79 -16.00 -1.74
N ASP A 118 -10.63 -16.92 -2.21
CA ASP A 118 -11.25 -16.87 -3.53
C ASP A 118 -12.64 -16.24 -3.45
N ILE A 119 -12.94 -15.33 -4.39
CA ILE A 119 -14.27 -14.77 -4.60
C ILE A 119 -14.60 -14.93 -6.08
N ARG A 120 -15.85 -15.32 -6.36
CA ARG A 120 -16.34 -15.57 -7.70
C ARG A 120 -17.72 -14.97 -7.85
N ASP A 121 -18.00 -14.43 -9.03
CA ASP A 121 -19.32 -13.94 -9.39
C ASP A 121 -19.92 -14.89 -10.44
N GLN A 122 -20.92 -15.66 -10.04
CA GLN A 122 -21.50 -16.69 -10.91
C GLN A 122 -22.26 -16.08 -12.09
N ASP A 123 -22.88 -14.90 -11.90
CA ASP A 123 -23.64 -14.24 -12.97
C ASP A 123 -22.71 -13.75 -14.08
N SER A 124 -21.56 -13.16 -13.72
CA SER A 124 -20.53 -12.77 -14.69
C SER A 124 -19.88 -13.98 -15.38
N ILE A 125 -19.65 -15.08 -14.65
CA ILE A 125 -19.12 -16.32 -15.24
C ILE A 125 -20.10 -16.94 -16.25
N ASP A 126 -21.40 -16.93 -15.94
CA ASP A 126 -22.43 -17.48 -16.81
C ASP A 126 -22.62 -16.63 -18.08
N GLU A 127 -22.37 -15.32 -18.00
CA GLU A 127 -22.54 -14.37 -19.11
C GLU A 127 -21.26 -14.22 -19.98
N TYR A 128 -20.07 -14.16 -19.38
CA TYR A 128 -18.81 -13.84 -20.06
C TYR A 128 -17.75 -14.97 -20.02
N GLY A 129 -17.95 -15.99 -19.17
CA GLY A 129 -17.00 -17.08 -18.96
C GLY A 129 -16.01 -16.84 -17.82
N GLU A 130 -15.27 -17.89 -17.45
CA GLU A 130 -14.36 -17.84 -16.30
C GLU A 130 -13.01 -17.19 -16.66
N ASN A 131 -12.67 -16.10 -15.97
CA ASN A 131 -11.37 -15.46 -16.02
C ASN A 131 -10.79 -15.32 -14.60
N ALA A 132 -9.65 -15.96 -14.36
CA ALA A 132 -9.02 -15.98 -13.04
C ALA A 132 -7.86 -14.98 -12.97
N PHE A 133 -7.90 -14.09 -11.98
CA PHE A 133 -6.84 -13.14 -11.67
C PHE A 133 -6.31 -13.36 -10.25
N GLY A 134 -4.98 -13.46 -10.11
CA GLY A 134 -4.31 -13.63 -8.82
C GLY A 134 -3.62 -12.34 -8.38
N TYR A 135 -3.83 -11.94 -7.12
CA TYR A 135 -3.18 -10.79 -6.50
C TYR A 135 -2.45 -11.22 -5.22
N ASP A 136 -1.14 -10.95 -5.16
CA ASP A 136 -0.29 -11.31 -4.02
C ASP A 136 -0.15 -10.14 -3.04
N MET A 137 -0.37 -10.40 -1.75
CA MET A 137 -0.35 -9.41 -0.68
C MET A 137 0.68 -9.81 0.40
N PRO A 138 1.99 -9.72 0.11
CA PRO A 138 3.06 -10.28 0.97
C PRO A 138 3.16 -9.64 2.36
N TYR A 139 2.58 -8.47 2.56
CA TYR A 139 2.60 -7.76 3.84
C TYR A 139 1.26 -7.80 4.60
N GLN A 140 0.21 -8.43 4.04
CA GLN A 140 -1.09 -8.55 4.69
C GLN A 140 -1.29 -9.98 5.18
N SER A 141 -1.49 -10.13 6.50
CA SER A 141 -1.73 -11.43 7.14
C SER A 141 -3.21 -11.66 7.48
N SER A 142 -4.09 -10.69 7.21
CA SER A 142 -5.52 -10.77 7.53
C SER A 142 -6.33 -11.32 6.35
N PRO A 143 -7.01 -12.48 6.49
CA PRO A 143 -7.89 -13.00 5.44
C PRO A 143 -9.10 -12.11 5.17
N ALA A 144 -9.56 -11.32 6.15
CA ALA A 144 -10.66 -10.37 5.93
C ALA A 144 -10.25 -9.26 4.95
N ASN A 145 -9.05 -8.69 5.11
CA ASN A 145 -8.53 -7.68 4.18
C ASN A 145 -8.31 -8.25 2.78
N ALA A 146 -7.90 -9.53 2.69
CA ALA A 146 -7.74 -10.21 1.43
C ALA A 146 -9.07 -10.43 0.71
N HIS A 147 -10.12 -10.79 1.47
CA HIS A 147 -11.48 -10.91 0.96
C HIS A 147 -11.99 -9.57 0.42
N ASP A 148 -11.87 -8.49 1.19
CA ASP A 148 -12.37 -7.17 0.78
C ASP A 148 -11.62 -6.63 -0.45
N MET A 149 -10.31 -6.85 -0.54
CA MET A 149 -9.52 -6.51 -1.74
C MET A 149 -9.96 -7.32 -2.96
N ALA A 150 -10.20 -8.62 -2.79
CA ALA A 150 -10.72 -9.47 -3.86
C ALA A 150 -12.11 -8.99 -4.33
N GLN A 151 -12.99 -8.55 -3.41
CA GLN A 151 -14.28 -7.96 -3.77
C GLN A 151 -14.12 -6.66 -4.57
N PHE A 152 -13.19 -5.79 -4.17
CA PHE A 152 -12.92 -4.55 -4.88
C PHE A 152 -12.40 -4.77 -6.30
N ILE A 153 -11.41 -5.66 -6.47
CA ILE A 153 -10.85 -5.98 -7.78
C ILE A 153 -11.90 -6.65 -8.67
N LEU A 154 -12.71 -7.54 -8.10
CA LEU A 154 -13.83 -8.17 -8.79
C LEU A 154 -14.86 -7.12 -9.23
N ALA A 155 -15.29 -6.23 -8.35
CA ALA A 155 -16.23 -5.17 -8.69
C ALA A 155 -15.73 -4.26 -9.82
N LEU A 156 -14.43 -4.01 -9.90
CA LEU A 156 -13.83 -3.18 -10.96
C LEU A 156 -13.77 -3.88 -12.32
N HIS A 157 -13.72 -5.22 -12.35
CA HIS A 157 -13.47 -5.99 -13.58
C HIS A 157 -14.57 -7.01 -13.90
N LYS A 158 -15.65 -7.06 -13.11
CA LYS A 158 -16.77 -8.00 -13.27
C LYS A 158 -17.49 -7.79 -14.61
N ASP A 159 -17.60 -6.54 -15.05
CA ASP A 159 -18.35 -6.15 -16.22
C ASP A 159 -17.40 -5.86 -17.39
N GLU A 160 -17.63 -6.49 -18.55
CA GLU A 160 -16.88 -6.19 -19.77
C GLU A 160 -17.23 -4.78 -20.27
N GLU A 161 -16.36 -3.80 -20.02
CA GLU A 161 -16.56 -2.45 -20.54
C GLU A 161 -16.09 -2.32 -22.00
N THR A 162 -17.02 -2.04 -22.90
CA THR A 162 -16.70 -1.62 -24.27
C THR A 162 -16.25 -0.17 -24.28
N ARG A 163 -14.92 0.05 -24.28
CA ARG A 163 -14.34 1.41 -24.28
C ARG A 163 -14.08 1.92 -25.69
N ALA A 164 -14.91 2.88 -26.14
CA ALA A 164 -14.67 3.58 -27.40
C ALA A 164 -13.47 4.53 -27.28
N ARG A 165 -12.35 4.17 -27.92
CA ARG A 165 -11.13 4.99 -27.92
C ARG A 165 -11.20 6.16 -28.91
N THR A 166 -11.82 5.91 -30.06
CA THR A 166 -11.87 6.88 -31.15
C THR A 166 -13.20 6.76 -31.88
N VAL A 167 -13.87 7.89 -32.10
CA VAL A 167 -15.13 7.98 -32.86
C VAL A 167 -14.92 8.90 -34.05
N GLN A 168 -15.49 8.55 -35.20
CA GLN A 168 -15.40 9.35 -36.42
C GLN A 168 -16.78 9.67 -36.96
N PHE A 169 -17.00 10.91 -37.36
CA PHE A 169 -18.20 11.33 -38.07
C PHE A 169 -17.87 12.30 -39.21
N VAL A 170 -18.79 12.39 -40.18
CA VAL A 170 -18.66 13.30 -41.32
C VAL A 170 -19.39 14.60 -40.98
N ALA A 171 -18.63 15.67 -40.74
CA ALA A 171 -19.17 16.94 -40.27
C ALA A 171 -20.14 17.56 -41.28
N ASN A 172 -19.82 17.52 -42.58
CA ASN A 172 -20.65 18.14 -43.63
C ASN A 172 -21.81 17.27 -44.15
N TRP A 173 -22.23 16.27 -43.37
CA TRP A 173 -23.37 15.41 -43.73
C TRP A 173 -24.72 16.04 -43.37
N SER A 174 -24.76 16.87 -42.32
CA SER A 174 -25.96 17.55 -41.84
C SER A 174 -25.59 18.82 -41.09
N ASP A 175 -26.47 19.81 -41.06
CA ASP A 175 -26.24 21.09 -40.38
C ASP A 175 -25.95 20.90 -38.87
N ASP A 176 -26.62 19.96 -38.20
CA ASP A 176 -26.39 19.63 -36.77
C ASP A 176 -24.95 19.12 -36.50
N LEU A 177 -24.40 18.31 -37.42
CA LEU A 177 -23.04 17.77 -37.29
C LEU A 177 -21.98 18.82 -37.61
N VAL A 178 -22.30 19.78 -38.49
CA VAL A 178 -21.45 20.95 -38.73
C VAL A 178 -21.37 21.81 -37.48
N GLU A 179 -22.52 22.09 -36.85
CA GLU A 179 -22.58 22.87 -35.62
C GLU A 179 -21.82 22.18 -34.47
N GLN A 180 -22.02 20.88 -34.28
CA GLN A 180 -21.26 20.10 -33.30
C GLN A 180 -19.75 20.14 -33.58
N ALA A 181 -19.33 20.02 -34.84
CA ALA A 181 -17.92 20.05 -35.20
C ALA A 181 -17.23 21.41 -34.93
N PHE A 182 -17.99 22.51 -34.90
CA PHE A 182 -17.47 23.84 -34.58
C PHE A 182 -17.50 24.17 -33.09
N ASN A 183 -18.50 23.67 -32.36
CA ASN A 183 -18.69 24.03 -30.95
C ASN A 183 -17.91 23.12 -29.98
N LEU A 184 -17.52 21.93 -30.40
CA LEU A 184 -16.91 20.92 -29.54
C LEU A 184 -15.45 21.26 -29.21
N GLN A 185 -15.13 21.31 -27.92
CA GLN A 185 -13.81 21.62 -27.38
C GLN A 185 -13.19 20.43 -26.64
N VAL A 186 -11.89 20.53 -26.36
CA VAL A 186 -11.20 19.56 -25.50
C VAL A 186 -11.72 19.73 -24.07
N SER A 187 -11.94 18.61 -23.39
CA SER A 187 -12.59 18.46 -22.08
C SER A 187 -14.11 18.56 -22.09
N ASP A 188 -14.75 18.73 -23.25
CA ASP A 188 -16.21 18.66 -23.33
C ASP A 188 -16.70 17.24 -23.09
N LYS A 189 -17.87 17.14 -22.45
CA LYS A 189 -18.56 15.87 -22.22
C LYS A 189 -19.51 15.59 -23.39
N VAL A 190 -19.35 14.42 -24.00
CA VAL A 190 -20.17 13.97 -25.13
C VAL A 190 -20.82 12.62 -24.84
N SER A 191 -22.05 12.43 -25.31
CA SER A 191 -22.75 11.15 -25.26
C SER A 191 -22.64 10.47 -26.62
N VAL A 192 -22.14 9.23 -26.66
CA VAL A 192 -22.04 8.43 -27.87
C VAL A 192 -23.04 7.29 -27.82
N THR A 193 -23.88 7.20 -28.85
CA THR A 193 -24.82 6.09 -29.04
C THR A 193 -24.47 5.36 -30.33
N MET A 194 -24.14 4.07 -30.21
CA MET A 194 -23.85 3.18 -31.34
C MET A 194 -24.36 1.78 -31.01
N ALA A 195 -25.59 1.49 -31.43
CA ALA A 195 -26.29 0.24 -31.12
C ALA A 195 -25.54 -1.01 -31.60
N GLU A 196 -24.81 -0.93 -32.72
CA GLU A 196 -24.04 -2.06 -33.27
C GLU A 196 -22.86 -2.49 -32.38
N VAL A 197 -22.36 -1.59 -31.54
CA VAL A 197 -21.21 -1.80 -30.64
C VAL A 197 -21.66 -1.80 -29.17
N GLY A 198 -22.97 -1.86 -28.93
CA GLY A 198 -23.55 -1.90 -27.57
C GLY A 198 -23.41 -0.60 -26.77
N LEU A 199 -23.08 0.53 -27.42
CA LEU A 199 -22.98 1.82 -26.75
C LEU A 199 -24.35 2.50 -26.72
N ASP A 200 -24.92 2.67 -25.54
CA ASP A 200 -26.16 3.42 -25.33
C ASP A 200 -25.93 4.63 -24.42
N ALA A 201 -26.01 5.84 -24.99
CA ALA A 201 -25.81 7.11 -24.28
C ALA A 201 -24.53 7.16 -23.42
N ALA A 202 -23.50 6.41 -23.80
CA ALA A 202 -22.26 6.29 -23.04
C ALA A 202 -21.53 7.64 -23.02
N GLN A 203 -21.11 8.07 -21.82
CA GLN A 203 -20.51 9.39 -21.61
C GLN A 203 -18.99 9.34 -21.75
N PHE A 204 -18.43 10.27 -22.53
CA PHE A 204 -17.00 10.40 -22.74
C PHE A 204 -16.56 11.85 -22.59
N PHE A 205 -15.32 12.06 -22.16
CA PHE A 205 -14.62 13.33 -22.31
C PHE A 205 -13.81 13.34 -23.61
N VAL A 206 -13.83 14.49 -24.29
CA VAL A 206 -13.02 14.71 -25.50
C VAL A 206 -11.61 15.09 -25.09
N ASN A 207 -10.63 14.21 -25.32
CA ASN A 207 -9.22 14.51 -25.06
C ASN A 207 -8.53 15.17 -26.24
N GLY A 208 -9.07 14.98 -27.44
CA GLY A 208 -8.54 15.58 -28.64
C GLY A 208 -9.51 15.40 -29.81
N PHE A 209 -9.32 16.23 -30.83
CA PHE A 209 -10.01 16.05 -32.09
C PHE A 209 -9.10 16.38 -33.27
N ARG A 210 -9.38 15.74 -34.40
CA ARG A 210 -8.70 15.97 -35.66
C ARG A 210 -9.72 16.16 -36.76
N MET A 211 -9.62 17.28 -37.48
CA MET A 211 -10.42 17.53 -38.67
C MET A 211 -9.58 17.27 -39.91
N THR A 212 -10.12 16.52 -40.87
CA THR A 212 -9.48 16.25 -42.15
C THR A 212 -10.46 16.49 -43.29
N VAL A 213 -10.09 17.35 -44.23
CA VAL A 213 -10.83 17.55 -45.47
C VAL A 213 -10.28 16.57 -46.51
N LYS A 214 -11.11 15.63 -46.94
CA LYS A 214 -10.74 14.67 -47.98
C LYS A 214 -10.77 15.34 -49.36
N PRO A 215 -10.00 14.85 -50.35
CA PRO A 215 -10.05 15.34 -51.73
C PRO A 215 -11.45 15.29 -52.37
N SER A 216 -12.35 14.44 -51.83
CA SER A 216 -13.75 14.35 -52.21
C SER A 216 -14.63 15.51 -51.69
N GLY A 217 -14.07 16.47 -50.95
CA GLY A 217 -14.82 17.56 -50.31
C GLY A 217 -15.55 17.17 -49.02
N LEU A 218 -15.34 15.95 -48.52
CA LEU A 218 -15.91 15.51 -47.24
C LEU A 218 -15.02 15.95 -46.09
N THR A 219 -15.62 16.57 -45.09
CA THR A 219 -14.93 16.95 -43.84
C THR A 219 -15.19 15.86 -42.81
N VAL A 220 -14.14 15.13 -42.44
CA VAL A 220 -14.20 14.07 -41.42
C VAL A 220 -13.62 14.61 -40.13
N MET A 221 -14.37 14.46 -39.03
CA MET A 221 -13.91 14.74 -37.69
C MET A 221 -13.66 13.43 -36.95
N THR A 222 -12.48 13.31 -36.36
CA THR A 222 -12.08 12.19 -35.51
C THR A 222 -11.94 12.70 -34.09
N LEU A 223 -12.67 12.11 -33.15
CA LEU A 223 -12.61 12.40 -31.72
C LEU A 223 -11.79 11.33 -31.01
N ASP A 224 -10.83 11.75 -30.19
CA ASP A 224 -10.15 10.91 -29.23
C ASP A 224 -10.87 11.03 -27.88
N LEU A 225 -11.46 9.91 -27.45
CA LEU A 225 -12.37 9.87 -26.32
C LEU A 225 -11.73 9.16 -25.14
N THR A 226 -12.10 9.58 -23.94
CA THR A 226 -11.82 8.85 -22.71
C THR A 226 -13.13 8.66 -21.97
N PRO A 227 -13.45 7.44 -21.51
CA PRO A 227 -14.70 7.19 -20.80
C PRO A 227 -14.78 8.12 -19.60
N VAL A 228 -15.93 8.76 -19.43
CA VAL A 228 -16.26 9.36 -18.14
C VAL A 228 -16.43 8.18 -17.20
N ASP A 229 -15.62 8.17 -16.14
CA ASP A 229 -15.71 7.15 -15.10
C ASP A 229 -17.18 7.05 -14.65
N THR A 230 -17.75 5.86 -14.74
CA THR A 230 -19.11 5.56 -14.28
C THR A 230 -19.18 5.50 -12.77
N THR A 231 -18.02 5.50 -12.10
CA THR A 231 -17.91 5.59 -10.65
C THR A 231 -18.53 6.90 -10.18
N GLN A 232 -19.70 6.79 -9.56
CA GLN A 232 -20.40 7.91 -8.95
C GLN A 232 -19.53 8.44 -7.79
N PHE A 233 -18.96 9.63 -7.96
CA PHE A 233 -18.28 10.31 -6.86
C PHE A 233 -19.30 10.95 -5.93
N TRP A 234 -19.20 10.64 -4.64
CA TRP A 234 -20.07 11.17 -3.60
C TRP A 234 -19.42 12.42 -3.00
N LEU A 235 -20.16 13.53 -3.00
CA LEU A 235 -19.79 14.70 -2.19
C LEU A 235 -20.39 14.48 -0.80
N LEU A 236 -19.51 14.34 0.19
CA LEU A 236 -19.91 14.21 1.59
C LEU A 236 -20.32 15.59 2.14
N GLU A 237 -21.21 15.60 3.12
CA GLU A 237 -21.58 16.79 3.92
C GLU A 237 -22.24 17.94 3.12
N VAL A 238 -23.03 17.62 2.08
CA VAL A 238 -23.86 18.62 1.37
C VAL A 238 -25.32 18.46 1.81
N ASP A 239 -25.84 19.50 2.47
CA ASP A 239 -27.25 19.58 2.90
C ASP A 239 -28.21 19.33 1.71
N GLY A 240 -29.12 18.36 1.86
CA GLY A 240 -30.05 17.92 0.82
C GLY A 240 -29.59 16.80 -0.12
N ARG A 241 -28.41 16.18 0.09
CA ARG A 241 -28.01 14.92 -0.56
C ARG A 241 -27.49 13.90 0.45
N THR A 242 -28.34 12.91 0.77
CA THR A 242 -28.08 11.70 1.59
C THR A 242 -26.94 11.83 2.59
N GLU A 243 -27.30 12.26 3.79
CA GLU A 243 -26.42 12.43 4.94
C GLU A 243 -25.80 11.08 5.39
N LEU A 244 -24.55 11.12 5.84
CA LEU A 244 -23.90 9.97 6.46
C LEU A 244 -24.62 9.65 7.79
N ASP A 245 -24.78 8.36 8.11
CA ASP A 245 -25.45 7.81 9.30
C ASP A 245 -27.00 7.74 9.32
N GLU A 246 -27.73 8.23 8.31
CA GLU A 246 -29.19 8.00 8.24
C GLU A 246 -29.60 6.88 7.27
N THR A 247 -29.09 6.86 6.03
CA THR A 247 -29.50 5.87 5.02
C THR A 247 -28.36 5.18 4.28
N THR A 248 -27.11 5.55 4.52
CA THR A 248 -25.96 5.09 3.72
C THR A 248 -24.74 4.81 4.59
N VAL A 249 -24.06 3.67 4.34
CA VAL A 249 -22.84 3.23 5.04
C VAL A 249 -21.65 3.27 4.07
N LEU A 250 -20.49 3.77 4.51
CA LEU A 250 -19.26 3.83 3.69
C LEU A 250 -18.66 2.43 3.48
N GLY A 251 -18.35 2.11 2.21
CA GLY A 251 -17.50 0.97 1.84
C GLY A 251 -16.02 1.28 2.03
N TYR A 252 -15.20 0.23 2.15
CA TYR A 252 -13.78 0.27 2.54
C TYR A 252 -12.93 1.23 1.68
N GLY A 253 -12.37 2.24 2.34
CA GLY A 253 -11.29 3.09 1.87
C GLY A 253 -10.36 3.38 3.05
N LEU A 254 -9.05 3.32 2.82
CA LEU A 254 -8.05 3.64 3.84
C LEU A 254 -8.19 5.11 4.26
N PHE A 255 -8.93 5.38 5.32
CA PHE A 255 -8.92 6.68 5.98
C PHE A 255 -7.63 6.79 6.79
N VAL A 256 -6.64 7.47 6.22
CA VAL A 256 -5.54 8.02 7.01
C VAL A 256 -6.15 9.15 7.85
N PRO A 257 -6.09 9.11 9.19
CA PRO A 257 -6.64 10.18 10.03
C PRO A 257 -5.77 11.42 9.87
N GLY A 258 -6.09 12.24 8.87
CA GLY A 258 -5.69 13.64 8.78
C GLY A 258 -6.74 14.46 9.51
N TRP A 259 -6.29 15.22 10.51
CA TRP A 259 -7.09 16.12 11.36
C TRP A 259 -8.19 16.83 10.57
N ILE A 260 -9.45 16.44 10.83
CA ILE A 260 -10.61 17.22 10.43
C ILE A 260 -10.57 18.47 11.32
N LEU A 261 -10.27 19.61 10.72
CA LEU A 261 -10.52 20.91 11.34
C LEU A 261 -12.03 21.09 11.39
N ASP A 262 -12.58 20.89 12.59
CA ASP A 262 -13.95 21.23 12.93
C ASP A 262 -14.22 22.69 12.55
N SER A 263 -15.18 22.89 11.65
CA SER A 263 -15.59 24.22 11.19
C SER A 263 -16.44 24.97 12.23
N SER A 264 -16.69 24.37 13.40
CA SER A 264 -17.45 24.98 14.49
C SER A 264 -16.73 26.13 15.23
N GLU A 265 -15.44 26.38 14.95
CA GLU A 265 -14.67 27.50 15.53
C GLU A 265 -14.41 28.68 14.58
N LEU A 266 -15.01 28.73 13.38
CA LEU A 266 -15.00 29.98 12.59
C LEU A 266 -16.03 30.94 13.16
N GLY A 267 -15.56 31.69 14.16
CA GLY A 267 -16.26 32.73 14.84
C GLY A 267 -17.00 33.67 13.90
N THR A 268 -18.22 34.00 14.32
CA THR A 268 -18.99 35.15 13.88
C THR A 268 -18.11 36.38 13.74
N ASP A 269 -17.79 36.77 12.50
CA ASP A 269 -17.29 38.10 12.22
C ASP A 269 -18.17 38.80 11.19
N THR A 270 -19.17 39.47 11.76
CA THR A 270 -19.55 40.85 11.50
C THR A 270 -19.55 41.35 10.05
N PHE A 271 -20.76 41.50 9.52
CA PHE A 271 -21.10 42.42 8.42
C PHE A 271 -20.47 43.80 8.64
N LEU A 272 -19.73 44.31 7.65
CA LEU A 272 -19.45 45.74 7.52
C LEU A 272 -19.53 46.18 6.05
N SER A 273 -20.48 47.09 5.82
CA SER A 273 -20.68 48.09 4.74
C SER A 273 -20.44 47.72 3.28
#